data_AF-A0A377V2T8-F1
#
_entry.id   AF-A0A377V2T8-F1
#
_cell.length_a   1.000
_cell.length_b   1.000
_cell.length_c   1.000
_cell.angle_alpha   90.00
_cell.angle_beta   90.00
_cell.angle_gamma   90.00
#
_symmetry.space_group_name_H-M   'P 1'
#
loop_
_entity.id
_entity.type
_entity.pdbx_description
1 polymer ?
#
loop_
_entity_poly.entity_id
_entity_poly.type
_entity_poly.pdbx_seq_one_letter_code
_entity_poly.pdbx_strand_id
1 'polypeptide(L)'
;MTNFLFNIKNHYLRVAIAELVDEAMKAAGRPHYQFSQQWDAGSMAQADVIFTEMVAGEWYLCQDLFQHARNNIRFLFSRTMNTATVDEGLPNCLQHAVFMPPHARVQRAER
;
A
#
# COMPACT_ATOMS: atom_id res chain seq x y z
N MET A 1 -1.57 -14.20 -11.99
CA MET A 1 -0.99 -14.34 -10.64
C MET A 1 -0.92 -12.94 -10.08
N THR A 2 -1.54 -12.68 -8.94
CA THR A 2 -1.58 -11.33 -8.35
C THR A 2 -0.32 -11.08 -7.52
N ASN A 3 0.37 -9.99 -7.80
CA ASN A 3 1.65 -9.65 -7.18
C ASN A 3 1.46 -8.55 -6.14
N PHE A 4 1.71 -8.88 -4.88
CA PHE A 4 1.68 -7.93 -3.78
C PHE A 4 3.10 -7.55 -3.39
N LEU A 5 3.41 -6.25 -3.38
CA LEU A 5 4.70 -5.72 -3.00
C LEU A 5 4.62 -4.99 -1.68
N PHE A 6 5.48 -5.36 -0.72
CA PHE A 6 5.57 -4.75 0.58
C PHE A 6 6.85 -3.91 0.73
N ASN A 7 6.68 -2.63 1.05
CA ASN A 7 7.71 -1.73 1.58
C ASN A 7 7.25 -1.17 2.93
N ILE A 8 7.08 -2.08 3.88
CA ILE A 8 6.69 -1.78 5.25
C ILE A 8 7.85 -2.22 6.15
N LYS A 9 8.43 -1.26 6.87
CA LYS A 9 9.51 -1.49 7.84
C LYS A 9 8.97 -2.12 9.12
N ASN A 10 7.73 -1.83 9.52
CA ASN A 10 7.10 -2.47 10.68
C ASN A 10 6.75 -3.94 10.39
N HIS A 11 7.47 -4.86 11.04
CA HIS A 11 7.29 -6.30 10.87
C HIS A 11 5.87 -6.78 11.19
N TYR A 12 5.31 -6.34 12.33
CA TYR A 12 3.99 -6.78 12.78
C TYR A 12 2.88 -6.30 11.84
N LEU A 13 2.95 -5.04 11.39
CA LEU A 13 2.01 -4.50 10.41
C LEU A 13 2.07 -5.28 9.10
N ARG A 14 3.28 -5.57 8.62
CA ARG A 14 3.48 -6.34 7.38
C ARG A 14 2.86 -7.73 7.46
N VAL A 15 3.08 -8.45 8.57
CA VAL A 15 2.50 -9.80 8.77
C VAL A 15 0.98 -9.73 8.83
N ALA A 16 0.42 -8.79 9.60
CA ALA A 16 -1.02 -8.62 9.72
C ALA A 16 -1.69 -8.34 8.36
N ILE A 17 -1.09 -7.51 7.51
CA ILE A 17 -1.62 -7.25 6.16
C ILE A 17 -1.49 -8.49 5.28
N ALA A 18 -0.38 -9.23 5.35
CA ALA A 18 -0.20 -10.45 4.57
C ALA A 18 -1.26 -11.50 4.92
N GLU A 19 -1.57 -11.69 6.21
CA GLU A 19 -2.65 -12.57 6.68
C GLU A 19 -4.02 -12.10 6.20
N LEU A 20 -4.32 -10.80 6.32
CA LEU A 20 -5.58 -10.24 5.84
C LEU A 20 -5.77 -10.44 4.33
N VAL A 21 -4.70 -10.23 3.55
CA VAL A 21 -4.72 -10.44 2.10
C VAL A 21 -4.90 -11.92 1.79
N ASP A 22 -4.21 -12.82 2.50
CA ASP A 22 -4.33 -14.26 2.34
C ASP A 22 -5.78 -14.73 2.57
N GLU A 23 -6.41 -14.29 3.66
CA GLU A 23 -7.81 -14.57 3.96
C GLU A 23 -8.75 -14.03 2.87
N ALA A 24 -8.57 -12.77 2.45
CA ALA A 24 -9.41 -12.14 1.43
C ALA A 24 -9.28 -12.83 0.06
N MET A 25 -8.06 -13.20 -0.34
CA MET A 25 -7.81 -13.89 -1.61
C MET A 25 -8.40 -15.30 -1.62
N LYS A 26 -8.31 -16.03 -0.49
CA LYS A 26 -8.97 -17.33 -0.33
C LYS A 26 -10.49 -17.21 -0.39
N ALA A 27 -11.07 -16.24 0.34
CA ALA A 27 -12.51 -16.00 0.33
C ALA A 27 -13.04 -15.62 -1.07
N ALA A 28 -12.24 -14.90 -1.86
CA ALA A 28 -12.56 -14.53 -3.23
C ALA A 28 -12.32 -15.65 -4.27
N GLY A 29 -11.86 -16.83 -3.87
CA GLY A 29 -11.54 -17.93 -4.78
C GLY A 29 -10.35 -17.65 -5.70
N ARG A 30 -9.39 -16.82 -5.26
CA ARG A 30 -8.21 -16.40 -6.02
C ARG A 30 -6.91 -16.90 -5.38
N PRO A 31 -6.59 -18.20 -5.46
CA PRO A 31 -5.44 -18.78 -4.75
C PRO A 31 -4.07 -18.43 -5.37
N HIS A 32 -4.03 -17.82 -6.55
CA HIS A 32 -2.79 -17.54 -7.29
C HIS A 32 -2.27 -16.12 -7.04
N TYR A 33 -1.58 -15.94 -5.92
CA TYR A 33 -0.88 -14.70 -5.59
C TYR A 33 0.48 -14.97 -4.96
N GLN A 34 1.32 -13.93 -4.95
CA GLN A 34 2.61 -13.96 -4.28
C GLN A 34 2.90 -12.64 -3.58
N PHE A 35 3.73 -12.71 -2.56
CA PHE A 35 4.22 -11.57 -1.80
C PHE A 35 5.71 -11.36 -2.10
N SER A 36 6.09 -10.13 -2.42
CA SER A 36 7.49 -9.70 -2.53
C SER A 36 7.78 -8.60 -1.51
N GLN A 37 9.02 -8.60 -1.03
CA GLN A 37 9.61 -7.52 -0.23
C GLN A 37 10.81 -6.89 -0.93
N GLN A 38 11.11 -7.32 -2.16
CA GLN A 38 12.21 -6.76 -2.95
C GLN A 38 11.77 -5.40 -3.50
N TRP A 39 12.29 -4.33 -2.91
CA TRP A 39 11.94 -2.97 -3.27
C TRP A 39 12.86 -2.44 -4.38
N ASP A 40 12.61 -2.89 -5.60
CA ASP A 40 13.36 -2.53 -6.80
C ASP A 40 12.43 -2.22 -7.99
N ALA A 41 12.99 -1.66 -9.06
CA ALA A 41 12.24 -1.24 -10.24
C ALA A 41 11.49 -2.40 -10.93
N GLY A 42 12.07 -3.60 -10.95
CA GLY A 42 11.44 -4.78 -11.55
C GLY A 42 10.23 -5.24 -10.76
N SER A 43 10.39 -5.37 -9.45
CA SER A 43 9.30 -5.71 -8.52
C SER A 43 8.17 -4.68 -8.55
N MET A 44 8.50 -3.38 -8.61
CA MET A 44 7.51 -2.30 -8.71
C MET A 44 6.74 -2.31 -10.04
N ALA A 45 7.40 -2.65 -11.14
CA ALA A 45 6.77 -2.76 -12.46
C ALA A 45 5.83 -3.96 -12.59
N GLN A 46 6.07 -5.03 -11.81
CA GLN A 46 5.29 -6.27 -11.83
C GLN A 46 4.20 -6.33 -10.76
N ALA A 47 4.24 -5.45 -9.76
CA ALA A 47 3.25 -5.43 -8.69
C ALA A 47 1.85 -5.09 -9.22
N ASP A 48 0.82 -5.75 -8.72
CA ASP A 48 -0.57 -5.31 -8.92
C ASP A 48 -1.03 -4.41 -7.78
N VAL A 49 -0.53 -4.70 -6.57
CA VAL A 49 -0.84 -3.98 -5.34
C VAL A 49 0.45 -3.69 -4.58
N ILE A 50 0.62 -2.45 -4.14
CA ILE A 50 1.78 -1.99 -3.38
C ILE A 50 1.32 -1.52 -2.01
N PHE A 51 1.86 -2.11 -0.95
CA PHE A 51 1.73 -1.63 0.41
C PHE A 51 3.03 -0.97 0.85
N THR A 52 3.00 0.31 1.20
CA THR A 52 4.22 1.01 1.61
C THR A 52 3.95 1.96 2.78
N GLU A 53 4.93 2.06 3.67
CA GLU A 53 4.97 3.12 4.67
C GLU A 53 5.64 4.36 4.08
N MET A 54 5.09 5.55 4.36
CA MET A 54 5.69 6.83 4.00
C MET A 54 5.56 7.82 5.17
N VAL A 55 6.52 8.72 5.33
CA VAL A 55 6.39 9.87 6.24
C VAL A 55 5.81 11.09 5.53
N ALA A 56 5.25 12.02 6.31
CA ALA A 56 4.76 13.29 5.77
C ALA A 56 5.86 14.00 4.95
N GLY A 57 5.52 14.38 3.72
CA GLY A 57 6.47 15.01 2.78
C GLY A 57 7.09 14.06 1.75
N GLU A 58 7.33 12.78 2.08
CA GLU A 58 7.86 11.79 1.10
C GLU A 58 6.89 11.58 -0.07
N TRP A 59 5.60 11.81 0.14
CA TRP A 59 4.59 11.72 -0.90
C TRP A 59 4.81 12.71 -2.05
N TYR A 60 5.51 13.84 -1.83
CA TYR A 60 5.78 14.82 -2.88
C TYR A 60 6.93 14.37 -3.77
N LEU A 61 7.72 13.40 -3.29
CA LEU A 61 8.82 12.77 -4.01
C LEU A 61 8.39 11.42 -4.61
N CYS A 62 7.07 11.14 -4.68
CA CYS A 62 6.57 9.85 -5.13
C CYS A 62 6.88 9.52 -6.59
N GLN A 63 7.29 10.51 -7.39
CA GLN A 63 7.55 10.31 -8.81
C GLN A 63 8.73 9.38 -9.02
N ASP A 64 9.83 9.59 -8.29
CA ASP A 64 11.01 8.73 -8.35
C ASP A 64 10.72 7.33 -7.81
N LEU A 65 9.85 7.23 -6.79
CA LEU A 65 9.44 5.94 -6.21
C LEU A 65 8.55 5.15 -7.18
N PHE A 66 7.56 5.78 -7.81
CA PHE A 66 6.52 5.08 -8.58
C PHE A 66 6.64 5.25 -10.09
N GLN A 67 7.73 5.82 -10.62
CA GLN A 67 7.95 5.96 -12.07
C GLN A 67 7.88 4.61 -12.82
N HIS A 68 8.19 3.50 -12.15
CA HIS A 68 8.14 2.16 -12.72
C HIS A 68 6.81 1.44 -12.43
N ALA A 69 6.00 1.96 -11.52
CA ALA A 69 4.77 1.34 -11.06
C ALA A 69 3.63 1.71 -12.03
N ARG A 70 3.17 0.74 -12.83
CA ARG A 70 2.12 0.95 -13.84
C ARG A 70 0.75 0.52 -13.32
N ASN A 71 -0.17 1.47 -13.14
CA ASN A 71 -1.59 1.26 -12.82
C ASN A 71 -1.88 0.34 -11.61
N ASN A 72 -0.93 0.23 -10.69
CA ASN A 72 -1.06 -0.56 -9.47
C ASN A 72 -1.97 0.16 -8.46
N ILE A 73 -2.68 -0.62 -7.65
CA ILE A 73 -3.38 -0.11 -6.46
C ILE A 73 -2.36 0.11 -5.36
N ARG A 74 -2.36 1.29 -4.73
CA ARG A 74 -1.34 1.65 -3.73
C ARG A 74 -2.00 1.89 -2.38
N PHE A 75 -1.44 1.32 -1.34
CA PHE A 75 -1.87 1.46 0.03
C PHE A 75 -0.74 2.12 0.82
N LEU A 76 -0.95 3.36 1.22
CA LEU A 76 0.05 4.21 1.86
C LEU A 76 -0.24 4.33 3.35
N PHE A 77 0.62 3.76 4.17
CA PHE A 77 0.56 3.88 5.62
C PHE A 77 1.39 5.08 6.06
N SER A 78 0.74 6.10 6.62
CA SER A 78 1.49 7.23 7.16
C SER A 78 1.73 7.05 8.65
N ARG A 79 3.01 7.11 9.06
CA ARG A 79 3.39 6.99 10.48
C ARG A 79 3.07 8.24 11.30
N THR A 80 2.89 9.39 10.64
CA THR A 80 2.81 10.70 11.32
C THR A 80 1.58 11.52 10.92
N MET A 81 0.60 10.93 10.24
CA MET A 81 -0.68 11.59 9.94
C MET A 81 -1.57 11.71 11.17
N ASN A 82 -1.14 12.50 12.14
CA ASN A 82 -2.03 13.01 13.19
C ASN A 82 -2.75 14.30 12.73
N THR A 83 -2.23 14.99 11.70
CA THR A 83 -2.67 16.35 11.33
C THR A 83 -2.61 16.69 9.85
N ALA A 84 -2.23 15.77 8.95
CA ALA A 84 -2.12 16.15 7.56
C ALA A 84 -3.51 16.20 6.91
N THR A 85 -4.07 17.40 6.86
CA THR A 85 -5.06 17.77 5.85
C THR A 85 -4.36 17.66 4.50
N VAL A 86 -4.79 16.70 3.68
CA VAL A 86 -4.40 16.67 2.27
C VAL A 86 -5.15 17.84 1.62
N ASP A 87 -4.59 19.04 1.76
CA ASP A 87 -5.04 20.20 0.99
C ASP A 87 -4.65 20.01 -0.48
N GLU A 88 -5.49 20.57 -1.35
CA GLU A 88 -5.65 20.25 -2.76
C GLU A 88 -4.38 19.91 -3.56
N GLY A 89 -4.49 18.85 -4.37
CA GLY A 89 -3.51 18.50 -5.41
C GLY A 89 -2.52 17.42 -5.00
N LEU A 90 -2.99 16.19 -4.74
CA LEU A 90 -2.09 15.05 -4.65
C LEU A 90 -1.29 14.89 -5.97
N PRO A 91 0.03 14.61 -5.90
CA PRO A 91 0.81 14.34 -7.10
C PRO A 91 0.20 13.23 -7.95
N ASN A 92 0.32 13.32 -9.28
CA ASN A 92 -0.24 12.31 -10.20
C ASN A 92 0.28 10.89 -9.92
N CYS A 93 1.49 10.75 -9.35
CA CYS A 93 2.01 9.45 -8.91
C CYS A 93 1.18 8.77 -7.81
N LEU A 94 0.22 9.47 -7.19
CA LEU A 94 -0.67 8.95 -6.14
C LEU A 94 -2.14 8.81 -6.57
N GLN A 95 -2.48 8.93 -7.86
CA GLN A 95 -3.87 8.85 -8.33
C GLN A 95 -4.61 7.56 -7.92
N HIS A 96 -3.90 6.45 -7.71
CA HIS A 96 -4.47 5.17 -7.26
C HIS A 96 -4.09 4.81 -5.82
N ALA A 97 -3.73 5.81 -5.00
CA ALA A 97 -3.30 5.62 -3.63
C ALA A 97 -4.45 5.77 -2.63
N VAL A 98 -4.52 4.84 -1.69
CA VAL A 98 -5.37 4.89 -0.50
C VAL A 98 -4.49 5.18 0.69
N PHE A 99 -4.76 6.27 1.40
CA PHE A 99 -4.05 6.65 2.62
C PHE A 99 -4.70 5.99 3.83
N MET A 100 -3.89 5.31 4.64
CA MET A 100 -4.31 4.71 5.90
C MET A 100 -3.66 5.43 7.08
N PRO A 101 -4.45 6.16 7.89
CA PRO A 101 -3.92 6.84 9.07
C PRO A 101 -3.57 5.82 10.16
N PRO A 102 -2.59 6.12 11.02
CA PRO A 102 -2.10 5.19 12.05
C PRO A 102 -3.14 4.90 13.15
N HIS A 103 -4.21 5.71 13.22
CA HIS A 103 -5.27 5.61 14.22
C HIS A 103 -6.68 5.53 13.60
N ALA A 104 -6.82 4.94 12.40
CA ALA A 104 -8.13 4.69 11.84
C ALA A 104 -9.00 3.91 12.84
N ARG A 105 -10.19 4.43 13.18
CA ARG A 105 -11.11 3.70 14.05
C ARG A 105 -11.53 2.41 13.35
N VAL A 106 -11.19 1.27 13.94
CA VAL A 106 -11.70 -0.04 13.49
C VAL A 106 -13.18 -0.09 13.84
N GLN A 107 -14.04 0.07 12.83
CA GLN A 107 -15.46 -0.17 12.97
C GLN A 107 -15.76 -1.59 12.50
N ARG A 108 -16.59 -2.31 13.25
CA ARG A 108 -17.06 -3.63 12.86
C ARG A 108 -17.92 -3.46 11.61
N ALA A 109 -17.58 -4.12 10.50
CA ALA A 109 -18.47 -4.19 9.37
C ALA A 109 -19.69 -5.03 9.78
N GLU A 110 -20.79 -4.36 10.09
CA GLU A 110 -22.08 -5.04 10.30
C GLU A 110 -22.49 -5.65 8.95
N ARG A 111 -22.82 -6.94 8.97
CA ARG A 111 -23.25 -7.70 7.80
C ARG A 111 -24.66 -7.34 7.39
#